data_AF-A0A0N4X3W6-F1
#
_entry.id   AF-A0A0N4X3W6-F1
#
_cell.length_a   1.000
_cell.length_b   1.000
_cell.length_c   1.000
_cell.angle_alpha   90.00
_cell.angle_beta   90.00
_cell.angle_gamma   90.00
#
_symmetry.space_group_name_H-M   'P 1'
#
loop_
_entity.id
_entity.type
_entity.pdbx_description
1 polymer ?
#
loop_
_entity_poly.entity_id
_entity_poly.type
_entity_poly.pdbx_seq_one_letter_code
_entity_poly.pdbx_strand_id
1 'polypeptide(L)'
;MDSFSTSSVYIRIVQEYIRRLRITETFSYSLQLPFPFETKIHILVRHLEVSVPGQPVHNCKHYHWQDWPDRGVPDADLAPIVLLSKLKDSPAPIIVHCSAGIGRTGSIVLIQHAMELLHIPAPLLEISTYLIELRKQRNNSIQVCQPE
;
A
#
# COMPACT_ATOMS: atom_id res chain seq x y z
N MET A 1 -14.89 -5.56 29.53
CA MET A 1 -14.19 -6.61 28.75
C MET A 1 -14.49 -6.32 27.30
N ASP A 2 -13.75 -5.38 26.71
CA ASP A 2 -13.96 -4.96 25.33
C ASP A 2 -12.72 -5.34 24.52
N SER A 3 -12.93 -6.22 23.55
CA SER A 3 -11.95 -6.65 22.56
C SER A 3 -11.67 -5.51 21.58
N PHE A 4 -10.65 -4.71 21.87
CA PHE A 4 -10.10 -3.76 20.90
C PHE A 4 -9.36 -4.53 19.80
N SER A 5 -10.05 -4.72 18.68
CA SER A 5 -9.49 -5.22 17.42
C SER A 5 -8.40 -4.25 16.93
N THR A 6 -7.17 -4.75 16.86
CA THR A 6 -5.93 -3.99 16.58
C THR A 6 -5.70 -3.66 15.10
N SER A 7 -6.74 -3.66 14.26
CA SER A 7 -6.56 -3.58 12.79
C SER A 7 -6.80 -2.20 12.16
N SER A 8 -6.92 -1.12 12.94
CA SER A 8 -7.20 0.22 12.40
C SER A 8 -6.30 1.31 12.96
N VAL A 9 -4.99 1.17 12.78
CA VAL A 9 -4.00 2.20 13.13
C VAL A 9 -3.41 2.81 11.85
N TYR A 10 -4.21 3.42 10.97
CA TYR A 10 -3.64 4.33 9.96
C TYR A 10 -4.60 5.34 9.32
N ILE A 11 -5.77 5.55 9.92
CA ILE A 11 -6.44 6.86 9.77
C ILE A 11 -5.73 7.89 10.68
N ARG A 12 -5.01 7.48 11.73
CA ARG A 12 -4.39 8.41 12.69
C ARG A 12 -3.17 9.17 12.18
N ILE A 13 -2.22 8.60 11.44
CA ILE A 13 -1.00 9.36 11.06
C ILE A 13 -1.30 10.41 9.97
N VAL A 14 -2.17 10.08 9.03
CA VAL A 14 -2.69 11.06 8.04
C VAL A 14 -3.60 12.07 8.75
N GLN A 15 -4.54 11.67 9.62
CA GLN A 15 -5.39 12.61 10.36
C GLN A 15 -4.67 13.50 11.38
N GLU A 16 -3.59 13.05 12.03
CA GLU A 16 -2.89 13.85 13.04
C GLU A 16 -2.02 14.95 12.39
N TYR A 17 -1.46 14.68 11.20
CA TYR A 17 -0.78 15.69 10.38
C TYR A 17 -1.78 16.68 9.76
N ILE A 18 -2.94 16.19 9.34
CA ILE A 18 -4.08 16.96 8.79
C ILE A 18 -4.69 17.90 9.83
N ARG A 19 -4.88 17.45 11.07
CA ARG A 19 -5.40 18.30 12.16
C ARG A 19 -4.48 19.46 12.51
N ARG A 20 -3.15 19.29 12.43
CA ARG A 20 -2.19 20.37 12.71
C ARG A 20 -2.14 21.43 11.60
N LEU A 21 -2.53 21.09 10.38
CA LEU A 21 -2.43 21.97 9.20
C LEU A 21 -3.78 22.53 8.72
N ARG A 22 -4.86 22.37 9.50
CA ARG A 22 -6.26 22.71 9.10
C ARG A 22 -6.63 22.09 7.74
N ILE A 23 -6.17 20.87 7.48
CA ILE A 23 -6.49 20.17 6.25
C ILE A 23 -7.93 19.68 6.37
N THR A 24 -8.79 20.07 5.44
CA THR A 24 -10.15 19.51 5.34
C THR A 24 -10.14 18.40 4.31
N GLU A 25 -10.42 17.18 4.77
CA GLU A 25 -10.69 16.04 3.88
C GLU A 25 -12.19 16.00 3.61
N THR A 26 -12.58 16.19 2.35
CA THR A 26 -13.95 15.93 1.91
C THR A 26 -13.98 14.58 1.23
N PHE A 27 -14.70 13.63 1.82
CA PHE A 27 -14.95 12.33 1.21
C PHE A 27 -15.87 12.51 0.00
N SER A 28 -15.40 12.11 -1.19
CA SER A 28 -16.22 12.19 -2.41
C SER A 28 -17.07 10.93 -2.59
N TYR A 29 -16.43 9.77 -2.72
CA TYR A 29 -17.09 8.46 -2.86
C TYR A 29 -16.10 7.30 -2.71
N SER A 30 -16.62 6.07 -2.58
CA SER A 30 -15.83 4.85 -2.53
C SER A 30 -16.37 3.75 -3.45
N LEU A 31 -15.48 2.92 -3.98
CA LEU A 31 -15.83 1.73 -4.75
C LEU A 31 -14.88 0.57 -4.42
N GLN A 32 -15.29 -0.66 -4.73
CA GLN A 32 -14.41 -1.80 -4.69
C GLN A 32 -13.56 -1.86 -5.97
N LEU A 33 -12.28 -2.19 -5.84
CA LEU A 33 -11.41 -2.40 -6.99
C LEU A 33 -11.91 -3.64 -7.76
N PRO A 34 -12.24 -3.52 -9.07
CA PRO A 34 -12.63 -4.68 -9.86
C PRO A 34 -11.41 -5.53 -10.21
N PHE A 35 -11.52 -6.84 -9.98
CA PHE A 35 -10.54 -7.83 -10.40
C PHE A 35 -11.02 -8.56 -11.66
N PRO A 36 -10.14 -8.84 -12.64
CA PRO A 36 -10.49 -9.60 -13.84
C PRO A 36 -10.53 -11.13 -13.61
N PHE A 37 -10.46 -11.57 -12.36
CA PHE A 37 -10.48 -12.97 -11.94
C PHE A 37 -11.24 -13.08 -10.61
N GLU A 38 -11.66 -14.30 -10.28
CA GLU A 38 -12.25 -14.59 -8.98
C GLU A 38 -11.19 -14.53 -7.89
N THR A 39 -11.44 -13.71 -6.86
CA THR A 39 -10.55 -13.58 -5.71
C THR A 39 -11.37 -13.30 -4.46
N LYS A 40 -10.84 -13.72 -3.32
CA LYS A 40 -11.37 -13.37 -2.00
C LYS A 40 -10.89 -12.00 -1.53
N ILE A 41 -9.99 -11.35 -2.25
CA ILE A 41 -9.35 -10.09 -1.82
C ILE A 41 -10.27 -8.88 -2.04
N HIS A 42 -10.35 -8.06 -1.01
CA HIS A 42 -11.16 -6.84 -0.98
C HIS A 42 -10.27 -5.60 -0.87
N ILE A 43 -10.19 -4.85 -1.96
CA ILE A 43 -9.54 -3.54 -1.99
C ILE A 43 -10.60 -2.46 -2.16
N LEU A 44 -10.73 -1.59 -1.15
CA LEU A 44 -11.61 -0.43 -1.19
C LEU A 44 -10.84 0.78 -1.71
N VAL A 45 -11.34 1.40 -2.78
CA VAL A 45 -10.80 2.64 -3.34
C VAL A 45 -11.65 3.80 -2.86
N ARG A 46 -11.04 4.77 -2.18
CA ARG A 46 -11.68 6.02 -1.76
C ARG A 46 -11.12 7.19 -2.57
N HIS A 47 -12.00 8.03 -3.08
CA HIS A 47 -11.64 9.31 -3.66
C HIS A 47 -11.76 10.38 -2.59
N LEU A 48 -10.66 11.05 -2.33
CA LEU A 48 -10.50 12.04 -1.28
C LEU A 48 -10.13 13.37 -1.91
N GLU A 49 -10.82 14.42 -1.50
CA GLU A 49 -10.44 15.80 -1.79
C GLU A 49 -9.75 16.37 -0.55
N VAL A 50 -8.50 16.81 -0.72
CA VAL A 50 -7.64 17.30 0.36
C VAL A 50 -7.40 18.79 0.13
N SER A 51 -7.89 19.63 1.02
CA SER A 51 -7.69 21.08 0.96
C SER A 51 -6.80 21.55 2.11
N VAL A 52 -5.76 22.31 1.78
CA VAL A 52 -4.86 22.95 2.74
C VAL A 52 -4.97 24.46 2.54
N PRO A 53 -5.10 25.29 3.60
CA PRO A 53 -5.21 26.73 3.45
C PRO A 53 -4.05 27.32 2.65
N GLY A 54 -4.37 28.13 1.63
CA GLY A 54 -3.38 28.77 0.77
C GLY A 54 -2.76 27.84 -0.29
N GLN A 55 -3.23 26.60 -0.41
CA GLN A 55 -2.82 25.67 -1.46
C GLN A 55 -4.01 25.29 -2.36
N PRO A 56 -3.74 24.88 -3.62
CA PRO A 56 -4.75 24.25 -4.44
C PRO A 56 -5.34 23.02 -3.76
N VAL A 57 -6.59 22.72 -4.11
CA VAL A 57 -7.23 21.47 -3.71
C VAL A 57 -6.53 20.30 -4.41
N HIS A 58 -6.24 19.25 -3.65
CA HIS A 58 -5.58 18.04 -4.13
C HIS A 58 -6.53 16.85 -4.14
N ASN A 59 -6.63 16.17 -5.28
CA ASN A 59 -7.39 14.93 -5.38
C ASN A 59 -6.48 13.73 -5.12
N CYS A 60 -6.88 12.87 -4.19
CA CYS A 60 -6.15 11.69 -3.78
C CYS A 60 -7.02 10.44 -3.95
N LYS A 61 -6.40 9.34 -4.41
CA LYS A 61 -7.02 8.00 -4.41
C LYS A 61 -6.36 7.16 -3.34
N HIS A 62 -7.15 6.68 -2.39
CA HIS A 62 -6.70 5.81 -1.32
C HIS A 62 -7.16 4.38 -1.56
N TYR A 63 -6.21 3.48 -1.81
CA TYR A 63 -6.44 2.05 -1.98
C TYR A 63 -6.21 1.34 -0.65
N HIS A 64 -7.27 0.75 -0.10
CA HIS A 64 -7.24 0.09 1.20
C HIS A 64 -7.49 -1.41 1.02
N TRP A 65 -6.42 -2.20 1.14
CA TRP A 65 -6.50 -3.66 1.18
C TRP A 65 -7.01 -4.10 2.55
N GLN A 66 -8.26 -4.57 2.62
CA GLN A 66 -8.99 -4.74 3.88
C GLN A 66 -8.71 -6.06 4.59
N ASP A 67 -8.36 -7.09 3.83
CA ASP A 67 -8.31 -8.49 4.26
C ASP A 67 -6.90 -9.11 4.19
N TRP A 68 -5.86 -8.28 4.05
CA TRP A 68 -4.50 -8.77 4.25
C TRP A 68 -4.29 -9.03 5.76
N PRO A 69 -3.94 -10.26 6.18
CA PRO A 69 -3.73 -10.59 7.59
C PRO A 69 -2.50 -9.89 8.19
N ASP A 70 -2.54 -9.60 9.49
CA ASP A 70 -1.40 -8.99 10.22
C ASP A 70 -0.21 -9.94 10.33
N ARG A 71 -0.49 -11.24 10.42
CA ARG A 71 0.49 -12.31 10.42
C ARG A 71 0.15 -13.27 9.28
N GLY A 72 1.00 -13.31 8.27
CA GLY A 72 0.81 -14.15 7.09
C GLY A 72 0.79 -13.33 5.80
N VAL A 73 0.48 -14.04 4.72
CA VAL A 73 0.32 -13.49 3.36
C VAL A 73 -1.13 -13.72 2.92
N PRO A 74 -1.69 -12.87 2.05
CA PRO A 74 -2.95 -13.19 1.39
C PRO A 74 -2.81 -14.46 0.55
N ASP A 75 -3.93 -15.04 0.11
CA ASP A 75 -3.95 -16.12 -0.87
C ASP A 75 -3.05 -15.73 -2.07
N ALA A 76 -2.26 -16.67 -2.57
CA ALA A 76 -1.34 -16.42 -3.67
C ALA A 76 -2.12 -16.19 -4.98
N ASP A 77 -2.42 -14.93 -5.26
CA ASP A 77 -3.11 -14.52 -6.47
C ASP A 77 -2.49 -13.25 -7.11
N LEU A 78 -3.12 -12.76 -8.18
CA LEU A 78 -2.65 -11.62 -8.96
C LEU A 78 -3.13 -10.27 -8.41
N ALA A 79 -3.78 -10.21 -7.25
CA ALA A 79 -4.32 -8.97 -6.71
C ALA A 79 -3.27 -7.87 -6.50
N PRO A 80 -2.04 -8.15 -6.01
CA PRO A 80 -0.98 -7.13 -5.93
C PRO A 80 -0.66 -6.54 -7.31
N ILE A 81 -0.65 -7.36 -8.36
CA ILE A 81 -0.32 -6.94 -9.72
C ILE A 81 -1.43 -6.03 -10.27
N VAL A 82 -2.70 -6.39 -10.05
CA VAL A 82 -3.85 -5.55 -10.43
C VAL A 82 -3.81 -4.22 -9.69
N LEU A 83 -3.54 -4.22 -8.38
CA LEU A 83 -3.39 -3.00 -7.59
C LEU A 83 -2.29 -2.10 -8.17
N LEU A 84 -1.08 -2.64 -8.37
CA LEU A 84 0.07 -1.89 -8.87
C LEU A 84 -0.17 -1.36 -10.30
N SER A 85 -0.89 -2.10 -11.14
CA SER A 85 -1.28 -1.63 -12.48
C SER A 85 -2.12 -0.34 -12.45
N LYS A 86 -2.92 -0.12 -11.39
CA LYS A 86 -3.68 1.13 -11.21
C LYS A 86 -2.84 2.31 -10.76
N LEU A 87 -1.62 2.05 -10.29
CA LEU A 87 -0.70 3.04 -9.74
C LEU A 87 0.42 3.41 -10.72
N LYS A 88 0.63 2.61 -11.78
CA LYS A 88 1.72 2.77 -12.76
C LYS A 88 1.84 4.17 -13.35
N ASP A 89 0.71 4.80 -13.66
CA ASP A 89 0.68 6.11 -14.33
C ASP A 89 0.58 7.28 -13.33
N SER A 90 0.87 7.05 -12.04
CA SER A 90 0.89 8.11 -11.04
C SER A 90 2.00 9.12 -11.34
N PRO A 91 1.69 10.42 -11.53
CA PRO A 91 2.70 11.46 -11.81
C PRO A 91 3.47 11.88 -10.55
N ALA A 92 3.10 11.37 -9.38
CA ALA A 92 3.65 11.74 -8.09
C ALA A 92 4.07 10.50 -7.27
N PRO A 93 4.97 10.67 -6.29
CA PRO A 93 5.37 9.58 -5.40
C PRO A 93 4.15 8.93 -4.73
N ILE A 94 4.16 7.60 -4.70
CA ILE A 94 3.10 6.81 -4.08
C ILE A 94 3.45 6.56 -2.61
N ILE A 95 2.49 6.82 -1.72
CA ILE A 95 2.61 6.52 -0.30
C ILE A 95 2.08 5.10 -0.07
N VAL A 96 2.95 4.20 0.39
CA VAL A 96 2.58 2.84 0.80
C VAL A 96 2.85 2.70 2.29
N HIS A 97 1.88 2.18 3.04
CA HIS A 97 2.03 1.96 4.48
C HIS A 97 1.27 0.71 4.93
N CYS A 98 1.57 0.23 6.13
CA CYS A 98 0.79 -0.76 6.86
C CYS A 98 0.67 -0.29 8.32
N SER A 99 0.83 -1.18 9.31
CA SER A 99 0.90 -0.77 10.72
C SER A 99 2.29 -0.18 11.04
N ALA A 100 3.34 -1.02 11.13
CA ALA A 100 4.72 -0.57 11.33
C ALA A 100 5.40 -0.08 10.03
N GLY A 101 4.74 -0.25 8.88
CA GLY A 101 5.25 0.15 7.57
C GLY A 101 6.42 -0.67 7.04
N ILE A 102 6.65 -1.90 7.52
CA ILE A 102 7.83 -2.71 7.11
C ILE A 102 7.45 -4.07 6.50
N GLY A 103 6.44 -4.78 7.02
CA GLY A 103 6.03 -6.10 6.50
C GLY A 103 5.32 -6.02 5.14
N ARG A 104 4.01 -5.76 5.16
CA ARG A 104 3.17 -5.66 3.94
C ARG A 104 3.63 -4.53 3.00
N THR A 105 4.05 -3.40 3.58
CA THR A 105 4.64 -2.28 2.82
C THR A 105 5.86 -2.73 2.04
N GLY A 106 6.81 -3.41 2.69
CA GLY A 106 7.99 -3.93 2.00
C GLY A 106 7.62 -4.95 0.92
N SER A 107 6.57 -5.75 1.15
CA SER A 107 6.08 -6.74 0.18
C SER A 107 5.57 -6.06 -1.11
N ILE A 108 4.69 -5.07 -0.99
CA ILE A 108 4.19 -4.32 -2.15
C ILE A 108 5.32 -3.57 -2.87
N VAL A 109 6.22 -2.93 -2.13
CA VAL A 109 7.36 -2.20 -2.71
C VAL A 109 8.31 -3.13 -3.45
N LEU A 110 8.62 -4.31 -2.90
CA LEU A 110 9.50 -5.27 -3.55
C LEU A 110 8.85 -5.88 -4.81
N ILE A 111 7.54 -6.14 -4.79
CA ILE A 111 6.80 -6.61 -5.98
C ILE A 111 6.86 -5.54 -7.08
N GLN A 112 6.61 -4.27 -6.75
CA GLN A 112 6.71 -3.17 -7.71
C GLN A 112 8.12 -3.08 -8.30
N HIS A 113 9.15 -3.15 -7.46
CA HIS A 113 10.53 -3.10 -7.92
C HIS A 113 10.88 -4.28 -8.84
N ALA A 114 10.44 -5.49 -8.49
CA ALA A 114 10.60 -6.66 -9.33
C ALA A 114 9.90 -6.49 -10.69
N MET A 115 8.68 -5.95 -10.72
CA MET A 115 7.97 -5.65 -11.97
C MET A 115 8.72 -4.65 -12.84
N GLU A 116 9.35 -3.63 -12.26
CA GLU A 116 10.17 -2.66 -13.01
C GLU A 116 11.42 -3.32 -13.60
N LEU A 117 12.09 -4.17 -12.82
CA LEU A 117 13.28 -4.92 -13.27
C LEU A 117 12.98 -5.83 -14.46
N LEU A 118 11.79 -6.44 -14.51
CA LEU A 118 11.36 -7.27 -15.65
C LEU A 118 11.27 -6.49 -16.97
N HIS A 119 11.14 -5.16 -16.94
CA HIS A 119 11.11 -4.32 -18.14
C HIS A 119 12.50 -3.83 -18.56
N ILE A 120 13.54 -4.08 -17.76
CA ILE A 120 14.91 -3.67 -18.03
C ILE A 120 15.64 -4.84 -18.74
N PRO A 121 16.32 -4.60 -19.87
CA PRO A 121 17.08 -5.65 -20.57
C PRO A 121 18.41 -5.94 -19.84
N ALA A 122 18.32 -6.48 -18.63
CA ALA A 122 19.45 -6.89 -17.81
C ALA A 122 19.16 -8.24 -17.13
N PRO A 123 20.20 -9.03 -16.78
CA PRO A 123 20.00 -10.25 -16.00
C PRO A 123 19.31 -9.94 -14.66
N LEU A 124 18.30 -10.73 -14.33
CA LEU A 124 17.66 -10.68 -13.01
C LEU A 124 18.56 -11.35 -11.98
N LEU A 125 18.63 -10.76 -10.79
CA LEU A 125 19.23 -11.37 -9.61
C LEU A 125 18.17 -12.13 -8.81
N GLU A 126 18.63 -12.89 -7.83
CA GLU A 126 17.73 -13.52 -6.86
C GLU A 126 16.94 -12.46 -6.07
N ILE A 127 15.68 -12.77 -5.76
CA ILE A 127 14.80 -11.85 -5.04
C ILE A 127 15.36 -11.45 -3.66
N SER A 128 16.15 -12.35 -3.06
CA SER A 128 16.86 -12.12 -1.80
C SER A 128 17.87 -10.97 -1.89
N THR A 129 18.53 -10.79 -3.03
CA THR A 129 19.46 -9.68 -3.27
C THR A 129 18.71 -8.35 -3.27
N TYR A 130 17.60 -8.26 -4.00
CA TYR A 130 16.78 -7.04 -4.02
C TYR A 130 16.15 -6.73 -2.66
N LEU A 131 15.79 -7.76 -1.88
CA LEU A 131 15.34 -7.59 -0.51
C LEU A 131 16.41 -6.97 0.40
N ILE A 132 17.68 -7.39 0.25
CA ILE A 132 18.79 -6.81 1.02
C ILE A 132 18.95 -5.33 0.68
N GLU A 133 18.90 -4.96 -0.60
CA GLU A 133 18.97 -3.55 -1.01
C GLU A 133 17.78 -2.74 -0.48
N LEU A 134 16.56 -3.30 -0.51
CA LEU A 134 15.39 -2.65 0.09
C LEU A 134 15.58 -2.41 1.60
N ARG A 135 16.17 -3.37 2.31
CA ARG A 135 16.45 -3.25 3.76
C ARG A 135 17.49 -2.19 4.09
N LYS A 136 18.38 -1.82 3.16
CA LYS A 136 19.30 -0.68 3.32
C LYS A 136 18.55 0.66 3.32
N GLN A 137 17.47 0.77 2.57
CA GLN A 137 16.64 1.99 2.52
C GLN A 137 15.61 2.03 3.66
N ARG A 138 15.06 0.86 4.03
CA ARG A 138 14.09 0.74 5.13
C ARG A 138 14.32 -0.56 5.91
N ASN A 139 14.94 -0.41 7.09
CA ASN A 139 15.33 -1.53 7.92
C ASN A 139 14.14 -2.45 8.27
N ASN A 140 14.41 -3.76 8.38
CA ASN A 140 13.43 -4.81 8.72
C ASN A 140 12.25 -4.96 7.73
N SER A 141 12.38 -4.45 6.49
CA SER A 141 11.38 -4.68 5.45
C SER A 141 11.19 -6.18 5.18
N ILE A 142 9.92 -6.60 5.06
CA ILE A 142 9.46 -8.00 4.91
C ILE A 142 9.94 -8.89 6.07
N GLN A 143 9.03 -9.18 7.01
CA GLN A 143 9.36 -9.77 8.31
C GLN A 143 9.04 -11.27 8.44
N VAL A 144 8.12 -11.78 7.62
CA VAL A 144 7.63 -13.16 7.73
C VAL A 144 8.05 -13.96 6.50
N CYS A 145 8.68 -15.10 6.75
CA CYS A 145 8.77 -16.21 5.82
C CYS A 145 7.77 -17.26 6.35
N GLN A 146 6.84 -17.73 5.52
CA GLN A 146 6.04 -18.88 5.93
C GLN A 146 6.94 -20.12 5.87
N PRO A 147 7.07 -20.91 6.95
CA PRO A 147 7.71 -22.21 6.85
C PRO A 147 6.88 -23.09 5.89
N GLU A 148 7.60 -23.85 5.05
CA GLU A 148 7.02 -24.85 4.14
C GLU A 148 6.18 -25.90 4.87
#